data_AF-A0AAP1RC25-F1
#
_entry.id   AF-A0AAP1RC25-F1
#
_cell.length_a   1.000
_cell.length_b   1.000
_cell.length_c   1.000
_cell.angle_alpha   90.00
_cell.angle_beta   90.00
_cell.angle_gamma   90.00
#
_symmetry.space_group_name_H-M   'P 1'
#
loop_
_entity.id
_entity.type
_entity.pdbx_description
1 polymer ?
#
loop_
_entity_poly.entity_id
_entity_poly.type
_entity_poly.pdbx_seq_one_letter_code
_entity_poly.pdbx_strand_id
1 'polypeptide(L)'
;MVQVTLCASSLGYLFPQNETQDLRLHSAFKHAVNLYSDAGTFITLLCAQTYLNLPDAARVWLPECWDWRREIAHSDPIQLTPGLLRTPRFCVALDNATLWQSPFLGGMLTLEAFPLVFQHYPTMASQRLLFCLEHNVQSTLHLPDSLTHQGLAIMEHPDALERQVPQLIGFGKGLTPDGDDYLLGYLAALWLWQLPAPLADHQYRLQ
;
A
#
# COMPACT_ATOMS: atom_id res chain seq x y z
N MET A 1 19.56 -22.28 20.55
CA MET A 1 18.35 -22.51 19.74
C MET A 1 18.77 -22.52 18.28
N VAL A 2 18.22 -23.43 17.48
CA VAL A 2 18.45 -23.41 16.02
C VAL A 2 17.57 -22.31 15.44
N GLN A 3 18.19 -21.35 14.75
CA GLN A 3 17.49 -20.26 14.09
C GLN A 3 16.80 -20.83 12.83
N VAL A 4 15.48 -20.62 12.70
CA VAL A 4 14.73 -21.06 11.52
C VAL A 4 14.97 -20.09 10.37
N THR A 5 15.36 -20.58 9.20
CA THR A 5 15.48 -19.76 8.00
C THR A 5 14.19 -19.81 7.19
N LEU A 6 13.56 -18.66 7.01
CA LEU A 6 12.42 -18.44 6.13
C LEU A 6 12.88 -17.76 4.84
N CYS A 7 12.09 -17.89 3.77
CA CYS A 7 12.38 -17.26 2.49
C CYS A 7 11.28 -16.28 2.12
N ALA A 8 11.64 -15.06 1.74
CA ALA A 8 10.71 -14.13 1.12
C ALA A 8 10.36 -14.59 -0.30
N SER A 9 9.06 -14.60 -0.64
CA SER A 9 8.56 -14.83 -1.99
C SER A 9 8.67 -13.56 -2.83
N SER A 10 8.35 -12.42 -2.24
CA SER A 10 8.32 -11.13 -2.90
C SER A 10 8.48 -9.99 -1.91
N LEU A 11 8.99 -8.86 -2.40
CA LEU A 11 9.16 -7.61 -1.67
C LEU A 11 8.39 -6.53 -2.41
N GLY A 12 7.65 -5.68 -1.71
CA GLY A 12 7.08 -4.50 -2.32
C GLY A 12 8.14 -3.49 -2.73
N TYR A 13 7.81 -2.62 -3.69
CA TYR A 13 8.74 -1.64 -4.24
C TYR A 13 9.19 -0.53 -3.27
N LEU A 14 8.50 -0.35 -2.15
CA LEU A 14 8.89 0.53 -1.03
C LEU A 14 9.60 -0.22 0.10
N PHE A 15 9.75 -1.54 -0.01
CA PHE A 15 10.46 -2.31 1.01
C PHE A 15 11.95 -1.91 1.02
N PRO A 16 12.54 -1.56 2.19
CA PRO A 16 13.89 -1.01 2.30
C PRO A 16 14.99 -2.09 2.18
N GLN A 17 14.98 -2.89 1.11
CA GLN A 17 15.84 -4.08 0.95
C GLN A 17 17.34 -3.80 0.88
N ASN A 18 17.74 -2.57 0.57
CA ASN A 18 19.15 -2.16 0.42
C ASN A 18 19.68 -1.40 1.64
N GLU A 19 18.89 -1.29 2.70
CA GLU A 19 19.22 -0.51 3.88
C GLU A 19 19.58 -1.40 5.06
N THR A 20 20.38 -0.85 5.98
CA THR A 20 20.60 -1.46 7.29
C THR A 20 19.82 -0.68 8.33
N GLN A 21 18.91 -1.35 9.04
CA GLN A 21 18.08 -0.72 10.05
C GLN A 21 17.90 -1.64 11.27
N ASP A 22 18.01 -1.05 12.46
CA ASP A 22 17.51 -1.69 13.67
C ASP A 22 15.99 -1.48 13.74
N LEU A 23 15.28 -2.57 13.92
CA LEU A 23 13.82 -2.62 13.92
C LEU A 23 13.31 -3.10 15.27
N ARG A 24 12.08 -2.73 15.58
CA ARG A 24 11.33 -3.20 16.74
C ARG A 24 10.00 -3.76 16.31
N LEU A 25 9.49 -4.69 17.11
CA LEU A 25 8.15 -5.23 16.90
C LEU A 25 7.11 -4.17 17.24
N HIS A 26 6.32 -3.75 16.23
CA HIS A 26 5.13 -2.92 16.45
C HIS A 26 3.95 -3.80 16.91
N SER A 27 3.59 -4.78 16.09
CA SER A 27 2.46 -5.67 16.36
C SER A 27 2.62 -7.02 15.66
N ALA A 28 2.24 -8.11 16.33
CA ALA A 28 2.27 -9.46 15.78
C ALA A 28 0.86 -10.06 15.71
N PHE A 29 0.54 -10.67 14.58
CA PHE A 29 -0.68 -11.44 14.32
C PHE A 29 -0.31 -12.85 13.89
N LYS A 30 -1.29 -13.74 13.75
CA LYS A 30 -1.00 -15.13 13.35
C LYS A 30 -0.22 -15.22 12.02
N HIS A 31 -0.62 -14.42 11.03
CA HIS A 31 -0.10 -14.50 9.65
C HIS A 31 0.60 -13.21 9.17
N ALA A 32 0.73 -12.20 10.02
CA ALA A 32 1.39 -10.94 9.69
C ALA A 32 2.16 -10.43 10.91
N VAL A 33 3.30 -9.78 10.68
CA VAL A 33 4.02 -9.05 11.73
C VAL A 33 4.47 -7.70 11.19
N ASN A 34 4.22 -6.67 11.97
CA ASN A 34 4.53 -5.30 11.65
C ASN A 34 5.72 -4.86 12.48
N LEU A 35 6.71 -4.28 11.82
CA LEU A 35 7.94 -3.82 12.41
C LEU A 35 8.13 -2.34 12.11
N TYR A 36 8.87 -1.66 12.96
CA TYR A 36 9.15 -0.24 12.79
C TYR A 36 10.58 0.11 13.21
N SER A 37 11.12 1.17 12.61
CA SER A 37 12.39 1.78 13.03
C SER A 37 12.15 3.08 13.79
N ASP A 38 13.12 3.51 14.60
CA ASP A 38 13.08 4.83 15.25
C ASP A 38 13.15 5.99 14.23
N ALA A 39 13.57 5.70 12.98
CA ALA A 39 13.54 6.64 11.86
C ALA A 39 12.16 6.77 11.19
N GLY A 40 11.14 6.04 11.68
CA GLY A 40 9.77 6.10 11.17
C GLY A 40 9.50 5.16 9.98
N THR A 41 10.45 4.29 9.63
CA THR A 41 10.21 3.23 8.64
C THR A 41 9.25 2.21 9.21
N PHE A 42 8.23 1.83 8.44
CA PHE A 42 7.37 0.68 8.75
C PHE A 42 7.58 -0.40 7.71
N ILE A 43 7.69 -1.65 8.17
CA ILE A 43 7.74 -2.82 7.28
C ILE A 43 6.79 -3.90 7.79
N THR A 44 6.20 -4.64 6.87
CA THR A 44 5.33 -5.77 7.19
C THR A 44 5.90 -7.07 6.66
N LEU A 45 5.94 -8.12 7.49
CA LEU A 45 6.14 -9.49 7.00
C LEU A 45 4.78 -10.18 6.93
N LEU A 46 4.43 -10.66 5.74
CA LEU A 46 3.14 -11.28 5.45
C LEU A 46 3.29 -12.76 5.12
N CYS A 47 2.36 -13.59 5.55
CA CYS A 47 2.22 -14.96 5.07
C CYS A 47 1.95 -14.97 3.56
N ALA A 48 2.89 -15.47 2.76
CA ALA A 48 2.77 -15.52 1.30
C ALA A 48 1.53 -16.33 0.88
N GLN A 49 1.18 -17.39 1.61
CA GLN A 49 0.03 -18.24 1.31
C GLN A 49 -1.32 -17.55 1.58
N THR A 50 -1.36 -16.48 2.37
CA THR A 50 -2.62 -15.87 2.85
C THR A 50 -2.86 -14.48 2.27
N TYR A 51 -1.81 -13.67 2.15
CA TYR A 51 -1.95 -12.25 1.81
C TYR A 51 -1.37 -11.93 0.43
N LEU A 52 -1.91 -10.86 -0.16
CA LEU A 52 -1.43 -10.25 -1.40
C LEU A 52 -0.14 -9.44 -1.17
N ASN A 53 0.47 -8.96 -2.24
CA ASN A 53 1.62 -8.05 -2.15
C ASN A 53 1.15 -6.68 -1.64
N LEU A 54 1.99 -6.05 -0.83
CA LEU A 54 1.86 -4.64 -0.44
C LEU A 54 3.19 -3.91 -0.72
N PRO A 55 3.19 -2.59 -0.93
CA PRO A 55 4.35 -1.77 -1.29
C PRO A 55 5.52 -1.85 -0.31
N ASP A 56 5.24 -1.89 0.99
CA ASP A 56 6.24 -1.88 2.07
C ASP A 56 6.33 -3.24 2.80
N ALA A 57 5.79 -4.30 2.18
CA ALA A 57 5.76 -5.63 2.77
C ALA A 57 6.69 -6.62 2.08
N ALA A 58 7.25 -7.53 2.88
CA ALA A 58 7.82 -8.79 2.41
C ALA A 58 6.79 -9.90 2.60
N ARG A 59 6.43 -10.59 1.52
CA ARG A 59 5.70 -11.86 1.63
C ARG A 59 6.69 -12.98 1.89
N VAL A 60 6.42 -13.80 2.88
CA VAL A 60 7.31 -14.82 3.42
C VAL A 60 6.62 -16.17 3.37
N TRP A 61 7.31 -17.19 2.86
CA TRP A 61 6.83 -18.56 2.91
C TRP A 61 6.92 -19.09 4.35
N LEU A 62 5.76 -19.37 4.95
CA LEU A 62 5.67 -19.84 6.32
C LEU A 62 5.38 -21.35 6.39
N PRO A 63 5.94 -22.07 7.39
CA PRO A 63 5.51 -23.42 7.74
C PRO A 63 4.03 -23.48 8.15
N GLU A 64 3.36 -24.62 7.99
CA GLU A 64 1.91 -24.78 8.28
C GLU A 64 1.49 -24.34 9.69
N CYS A 65 2.34 -24.57 10.69
CA CYS A 65 2.05 -24.26 12.10
C CYS A 65 2.65 -22.93 12.57
N TRP A 66 3.15 -22.08 11.67
CA TRP A 66 3.77 -20.82 12.04
C TRP A 66 2.75 -19.82 12.60
N ASP A 67 3.10 -19.20 13.72
CA ASP A 67 2.31 -18.13 14.35
C ASP A 67 3.26 -17.04 14.84
N TRP A 68 3.29 -15.89 14.18
CA TRP A 68 4.24 -14.84 14.54
C TRP A 68 4.12 -14.39 16.00
N ARG A 69 2.92 -14.46 16.59
CA ARG A 69 2.71 -14.12 18.01
C ARG A 69 3.53 -15.00 18.96
N ARG A 70 3.93 -16.18 18.51
CA ARG A 70 4.77 -17.13 19.25
C ARG A 70 6.24 -17.04 18.85
N GLU A 71 6.51 -16.70 17.60
CA GLU A 71 7.85 -16.71 17.03
C GLU A 71 8.62 -15.39 17.17
N ILE A 72 7.94 -14.31 17.58
CA ILE A 72 8.57 -13.01 17.86
C ILE A 72 8.10 -12.41 19.19
N ALA A 73 9.01 -11.79 19.93
CA ALA A 73 8.73 -11.07 21.17
C ALA A 73 9.05 -9.58 21.05
N HIS A 74 8.38 -8.74 21.86
CA HIS A 74 8.60 -7.29 21.84
C HIS A 74 10.04 -6.87 22.18
N SER A 75 10.75 -7.68 22.95
CA SER A 75 12.15 -7.42 23.34
C SER A 75 13.17 -7.98 22.35
N ASP A 76 12.74 -8.66 21.29
CA ASP A 76 13.68 -9.27 20.35
C ASP A 76 14.42 -8.18 19.57
N PRO A 77 15.77 -8.21 19.50
CA PRO A 77 16.51 -7.38 18.57
C PRO A 77 16.22 -7.86 17.15
N ILE A 78 15.72 -6.96 16.31
CA ILE A 78 15.44 -7.25 14.91
C ILE A 78 16.35 -6.38 14.07
N GLN A 79 17.15 -7.01 13.21
CA GLN A 79 18.05 -6.30 12.33
C GLN A 79 17.69 -6.59 10.89
N LEU A 80 17.45 -5.53 10.12
CA LEU A 80 17.42 -5.59 8.67
C LEU A 80 18.80 -5.23 8.15
N THR A 81 19.33 -6.09 7.31
CA THR A 81 20.54 -5.84 6.50
C THR A 81 20.21 -6.15 5.05
N PRO A 82 21.01 -5.67 4.08
CA PRO A 82 20.84 -6.06 2.69
C PRO A 82 20.74 -7.58 2.55
N GLY A 83 19.60 -8.05 2.01
CA GLY A 83 19.37 -9.47 1.77
C GLY A 83 18.86 -10.30 2.95
N LEU A 84 18.80 -9.77 4.17
CA LEU A 84 18.47 -10.56 5.35
C LEU A 84 17.79 -9.74 6.45
N LEU A 85 16.66 -10.25 6.94
CA LEU A 85 16.10 -9.83 8.22
C LEU A 85 16.42 -10.88 9.28
N ARG A 86 16.99 -10.47 10.41
CA ARG A 86 17.47 -11.35 11.46
C ARG A 86 16.76 -11.07 12.79
N THR A 87 16.30 -12.13 13.44
CA THR A 87 15.84 -12.13 14.83
C THR A 87 16.59 -13.21 15.63
N PRO A 88 16.41 -13.33 16.96
CA PRO A 88 17.01 -14.42 17.72
C PRO A 88 16.48 -15.81 17.34
N ARG A 89 15.25 -15.90 16.84
CA ARG A 89 14.53 -17.17 16.62
C ARG A 89 14.46 -17.58 15.15
N PHE A 90 14.42 -16.60 14.26
CA PHE A 90 14.34 -16.85 12.82
C PHE A 90 15.14 -15.82 12.04
N CYS A 91 15.38 -16.11 10.77
CA CYS A 91 15.78 -15.12 9.79
C CYS A 91 14.90 -15.25 8.55
N VAL A 92 14.80 -14.15 7.79
CA VAL A 92 14.10 -14.11 6.52
C VAL A 92 15.12 -13.73 5.46
N ALA A 93 15.45 -14.66 4.58
CA ALA A 93 16.27 -14.40 3.40
C ALA A 93 15.46 -13.62 2.37
N LEU A 94 16.03 -12.51 1.90
CA LEU A 94 15.39 -11.54 1.00
C LEU A 94 15.99 -11.55 -0.42
N ASP A 95 17.22 -12.05 -0.59
CA ASP A 95 18.02 -11.93 -1.83
C ASP A 95 17.33 -12.48 -3.10
N ASN A 96 16.52 -13.53 -2.96
CA ASN A 96 15.88 -14.20 -4.10
C ASN A 96 14.39 -13.82 -4.25
N ALA A 97 13.91 -12.85 -3.48
CA ALA A 97 12.52 -12.45 -3.53
C ALA A 97 12.25 -11.61 -4.78
N THR A 98 11.10 -11.85 -5.42
CA THR A 98 10.71 -11.03 -6.58
C THR A 98 10.32 -9.63 -6.12
N LEU A 99 10.91 -8.60 -6.72
CA LEU A 99 10.48 -7.22 -6.47
C LEU A 99 9.11 -7.01 -7.13
N TRP A 100 8.07 -6.91 -6.30
CA TRP A 100 6.72 -6.62 -6.74
C TRP A 100 6.57 -5.11 -6.94
N GLN A 101 6.16 -4.76 -8.15
CA GLN A 101 5.73 -3.41 -8.51
C GLN A 101 4.21 -3.42 -8.68
N SER A 102 3.59 -2.29 -8.36
CA SER A 102 2.18 -2.11 -8.68
C SER A 102 1.98 -2.24 -10.19
N PRO A 103 1.01 -3.04 -10.66
CA PRO A 103 0.66 -3.08 -12.08
C PRO A 103 0.11 -1.73 -12.57
N PHE A 104 -0.25 -0.82 -11.64
CA PHE A 104 -0.71 0.53 -11.92
C PHE A 104 0.42 1.57 -11.94
N LEU A 105 1.69 1.15 -11.93
CA LEU A 105 2.83 2.00 -12.29
C LEU A 105 2.84 2.26 -13.81
N GLY A 106 1.78 2.91 -14.30
CA GLY A 106 1.96 3.94 -15.31
C GLY A 106 2.85 5.02 -14.70
N GLY A 107 3.82 5.53 -15.47
CA GLY A 107 4.87 6.42 -14.96
C GLY A 107 4.32 7.48 -14.01
N MET A 108 5.11 7.79 -12.97
CA MET A 108 4.84 8.85 -11.98
C MET A 108 4.12 10.00 -12.68
N LEU A 109 2.81 10.13 -12.43
CA LEU A 109 2.00 11.11 -13.14
C LEU A 109 2.50 12.47 -12.65
N THR A 110 3.32 13.12 -13.47
CA THR A 110 3.68 14.52 -13.26
C THR A 110 2.38 15.33 -13.25
N LEU A 111 2.39 16.49 -12.59
CA LEU A 111 1.25 17.42 -12.52
C LEU A 111 0.59 17.68 -13.90
N GLU A 112 1.34 17.48 -14.98
CA GLU A 112 0.92 17.65 -16.37
C GLU A 112 0.09 16.48 -16.94
N ALA A 113 0.19 15.28 -16.37
CA ALA A 113 -0.47 14.06 -16.87
C ALA A 113 -1.90 13.87 -16.33
N PHE A 114 -2.45 14.86 -15.62
CA PHE A 114 -3.71 14.77 -14.88
C PHE A 114 -4.99 15.42 -15.50
N PRO A 115 -5.24 15.49 -16.84
CA PRO A 115 -6.40 16.23 -17.36
C PRO A 115 -7.78 15.75 -16.87
N LEU A 116 -8.02 14.43 -16.79
CA LEU A 116 -9.37 13.89 -16.58
C LEU A 116 -9.85 13.94 -15.11
N VAL A 117 -8.96 13.71 -14.15
CA VAL A 117 -9.30 13.82 -12.72
C VAL A 117 -9.48 15.28 -12.31
N PHE A 118 -8.64 16.21 -12.81
CA PHE A 118 -8.82 17.65 -12.57
C PHE A 118 -10.10 18.20 -13.19
N GLN A 119 -10.63 17.60 -14.27
CA GLN A 119 -11.93 17.97 -14.83
C GLN A 119 -13.09 17.66 -13.87
N HIS A 120 -12.98 16.62 -13.04
CA HIS A 120 -14.10 16.12 -12.22
C HIS A 120 -13.98 16.49 -10.73
N TYR A 121 -12.77 16.59 -10.17
CA TYR A 121 -12.55 16.95 -8.75
C TYR A 121 -11.44 18.00 -8.52
N PRO A 122 -11.53 19.20 -9.14
CA PRO A 122 -10.47 20.21 -9.09
C PRO A 122 -10.16 20.70 -7.66
N THR A 123 -11.19 20.80 -6.81
CA THR A 123 -11.02 21.22 -5.41
C THR A 123 -10.19 20.21 -4.60
N MET A 124 -10.43 18.92 -4.78
CA MET A 124 -9.73 17.91 -3.99
C MET A 124 -8.26 17.77 -4.42
N ALA A 125 -8.02 17.79 -5.73
CA ALA A 125 -6.66 17.73 -6.26
C ALA A 125 -5.83 18.98 -5.88
N SER A 126 -6.44 20.17 -5.88
CA SER A 126 -5.78 21.40 -5.41
C SER A 126 -5.52 21.39 -3.90
N GLN A 127 -6.49 20.95 -3.08
CA GLN A 127 -6.29 20.83 -1.63
C GLN A 127 -5.21 19.80 -1.27
N ARG A 128 -5.15 18.66 -1.97
CA ARG A 128 -4.08 17.67 -1.80
C ARG A 128 -2.71 18.26 -2.13
N LEU A 129 -2.59 18.98 -3.25
CA LEU A 129 -1.34 19.65 -3.64
C LEU A 129 -0.90 20.66 -2.58
N LEU A 130 -1.83 21.51 -2.11
CA LEU A 130 -1.55 22.49 -1.07
C LEU A 130 -1.07 21.82 0.21
N PHE A 131 -1.76 20.76 0.65
CA PHE A 131 -1.36 19.98 1.83
C PHE A 131 0.04 19.37 1.68
N CYS A 132 0.33 18.74 0.53
CA CYS A 132 1.65 18.18 0.24
C CYS A 132 2.76 19.23 0.31
N LEU A 133 2.51 20.43 -0.24
CA LEU A 133 3.45 21.55 -0.21
C LEU A 133 3.62 22.12 1.21
N GLU A 134 2.52 22.33 1.93
CA GLU A 134 2.52 22.89 3.28
C GLU A 134 3.25 21.99 4.28
N HIS A 135 3.04 20.68 4.18
CA HIS A 135 3.62 19.71 5.11
C HIS A 135 4.90 19.04 4.61
N ASN A 136 5.38 19.40 3.40
CA ASN A 136 6.53 18.80 2.75
C ASN A 136 6.45 17.26 2.68
N VAL A 137 5.27 16.76 2.31
CA VAL A 137 4.97 15.33 2.17
C VAL A 137 4.65 14.99 0.71
N GLN A 138 5.00 13.77 0.29
CA GLN A 138 4.65 13.26 -1.03
C GLN A 138 3.42 12.34 -0.91
N SER A 139 2.39 12.61 -1.71
CA SER A 139 1.26 11.68 -1.87
C SER A 139 1.66 10.55 -2.82
N THR A 140 1.26 9.34 -2.45
CA THR A 140 1.43 8.10 -3.20
C THR A 140 0.16 7.69 -3.96
N LEU A 141 -0.90 8.50 -3.89
CA LEU A 141 -2.18 8.22 -4.54
C LEU A 141 -2.03 8.18 -6.07
N HIS A 142 -1.99 6.97 -6.60
CA HIS A 142 -2.19 6.66 -8.00
C HIS A 142 -3.70 6.46 -8.24
N LEU A 143 -4.32 7.34 -9.03
CA LEU A 143 -5.64 7.09 -9.59
C LEU A 143 -5.42 6.33 -10.92
N PRO A 144 -5.70 5.02 -10.99
CA PRO A 144 -5.62 4.32 -12.26
C PRO A 144 -6.65 4.88 -13.24
N ASP A 145 -6.24 5.08 -14.50
CA ASP A 145 -7.14 5.51 -15.58
C ASP A 145 -8.36 4.58 -15.70
N SER A 146 -8.26 3.31 -15.29
CA SER A 146 -9.37 2.35 -15.34
C SER A 146 -10.54 2.66 -14.40
N LEU A 147 -10.32 3.36 -13.27
CA LEU A 147 -11.42 3.86 -12.43
C LEU A 147 -12.32 4.82 -13.20
N THR A 148 -11.78 5.50 -14.22
CA THR A 148 -12.56 6.44 -15.04
C THR A 148 -13.45 5.75 -16.06
N HIS A 149 -13.20 4.46 -16.36
CA HIS A 149 -13.96 3.71 -17.38
C HIS A 149 -15.03 2.79 -16.80
N GLN A 150 -14.83 2.25 -15.59
CA GLN A 150 -15.82 1.45 -14.87
C GLN A 150 -15.75 1.83 -13.39
N GLY A 151 -16.47 2.87 -13.00
CA GLY A 151 -16.64 3.17 -11.58
C GLY A 151 -17.29 1.99 -10.86
N LEU A 152 -17.00 1.83 -9.56
CA LEU A 152 -17.67 0.85 -8.69
C LEU A 152 -19.17 1.11 -8.72
N ALA A 153 -19.99 0.32 -9.40
CA ALA A 153 -21.43 0.58 -9.45
C ALA A 153 -22.08 0.25 -8.09
N ILE A 154 -23.06 1.07 -7.66
CA ILE A 154 -23.81 0.88 -6.41
C ILE A 154 -24.44 -0.53 -6.33
N MET A 155 -24.67 -1.18 -7.48
CA MET A 155 -25.28 -2.50 -7.60
C MET A 155 -24.32 -3.59 -8.10
N GLU A 156 -23.01 -3.48 -7.84
CA GLU A 156 -22.09 -4.57 -8.16
C GLU A 156 -22.34 -5.81 -7.29
N HIS A 157 -22.19 -6.99 -7.91
CA HIS A 157 -22.27 -8.25 -7.20
C HIS A 157 -21.11 -8.36 -6.18
N PRO A 158 -21.33 -8.89 -4.96
CA PRO A 158 -20.28 -8.99 -3.93
C PRO A 158 -18.97 -9.60 -4.42
N ASP A 159 -19.02 -10.65 -5.26
CA ASP A 159 -17.83 -11.30 -5.81
C ASP A 159 -17.03 -10.41 -6.79
N ALA A 160 -17.68 -9.42 -7.41
CA ALA A 160 -17.00 -8.42 -8.24
C ALA A 160 -16.30 -7.39 -7.35
N LEU A 161 -16.99 -6.94 -6.30
CA LEU A 161 -16.45 -6.00 -5.31
C LEU A 161 -15.21 -6.59 -4.60
N GLU A 162 -15.27 -7.85 -4.16
CA GLU A 162 -14.14 -8.56 -3.53
C GLU A 162 -12.92 -8.67 -4.45
N ARG A 163 -13.11 -8.68 -5.78
CA ARG A 163 -12.02 -8.69 -6.75
C ARG A 163 -11.47 -7.30 -7.05
N GLN A 164 -12.29 -6.26 -6.98
CA GLN A 164 -11.92 -4.90 -7.36
C GLN A 164 -11.37 -4.08 -6.20
N VAL A 165 -11.96 -4.17 -5.00
CA VAL A 165 -11.55 -3.38 -3.83
C VAL A 165 -10.07 -3.56 -3.46
N PRO A 166 -9.48 -4.78 -3.48
CA PRO A 166 -8.05 -4.94 -3.23
C PRO A 166 -7.15 -4.24 -4.27
N GLN A 167 -7.68 -3.87 -5.43
CA GLN A 167 -6.96 -3.12 -6.47
C GLN A 167 -7.01 -1.60 -6.24
N LEU A 168 -7.68 -1.15 -5.18
CA LEU A 168 -7.92 0.26 -4.85
C LEU A 168 -7.34 0.65 -3.49
N ILE A 169 -6.66 -0.26 -2.80
CA ILE A 169 -6.17 -0.09 -1.44
C ILE A 169 -4.74 -0.61 -1.35
N GLY A 170 -3.89 0.11 -0.62
CA GLY A 170 -2.57 -0.35 -0.21
C GLY A 170 -1.50 -0.06 -1.25
N PHE A 171 -1.54 1.08 -1.94
CA PHE A 171 -0.42 1.55 -2.77
C PHE A 171 0.44 2.62 -2.09
N GLY A 172 0.03 3.07 -0.90
CA GLY A 172 0.77 4.02 -0.09
C GLY A 172 1.78 3.39 0.87
N LYS A 173 2.32 4.21 1.76
CA LYS A 173 3.31 3.79 2.77
C LYS A 173 2.56 3.43 4.06
N GLY A 174 2.85 2.29 4.68
CA GLY A 174 2.36 1.95 6.01
C GLY A 174 1.53 0.66 6.12
N LEU A 175 1.15 0.36 7.37
CA LEU A 175 0.55 -0.92 7.81
C LEU A 175 -0.97 -0.99 7.64
N THR A 176 -1.60 0.15 7.37
CA THR A 176 -3.04 0.33 7.19
C THR A 176 -3.26 0.97 5.83
N PRO A 177 -4.50 0.98 5.29
CA PRO A 177 -4.80 1.86 4.17
C PRO A 177 -4.24 3.26 4.48
N ASP A 178 -3.38 3.76 3.61
CA ASP A 178 -2.84 5.10 3.73
C ASP A 178 -4.01 6.10 3.67
N GLY A 179 -3.84 7.34 4.15
CA GLY A 179 -4.85 8.37 3.96
C GLY A 179 -5.26 8.51 2.48
N ASP A 180 -4.30 8.25 1.59
CA ASP A 180 -4.51 8.12 0.15
C ASP A 180 -5.52 7.02 -0.20
N ASP A 181 -5.50 5.84 0.41
CA ASP A 181 -6.44 4.75 0.10
C ASP A 181 -7.88 5.10 0.49
N TYR A 182 -8.08 5.82 1.61
CA TYR A 182 -9.39 6.37 1.97
C TYR A 182 -9.86 7.41 0.97
N LEU A 183 -8.95 8.31 0.53
CA LEU A 183 -9.25 9.31 -0.47
C LEU A 183 -9.60 8.66 -1.82
N LEU A 184 -8.91 7.59 -2.20
CA LEU A 184 -9.17 6.83 -3.42
C LEU A 184 -10.52 6.14 -3.37
N GLY A 185 -10.85 5.47 -2.25
CA GLY A 185 -12.16 4.87 -2.03
C GLY A 185 -13.30 5.91 -2.05
N TYR A 186 -13.06 7.07 -1.43
CA TYR A 186 -14.00 8.20 -1.44
C TYR A 186 -14.21 8.75 -2.87
N LEU A 187 -13.13 8.94 -3.62
CA LEU A 187 -13.19 9.37 -5.02
C LEU A 187 -13.90 8.35 -5.92
N ALA A 188 -13.61 7.06 -5.74
CA ALA A 188 -14.28 5.99 -6.48
C ALA A 188 -15.79 5.96 -6.20
N ALA A 189 -16.21 6.21 -4.96
CA ALA A 189 -17.62 6.31 -4.60
C ALA A 189 -18.28 7.58 -5.18
N LEU A 190 -17.60 8.72 -5.14
CA LEU A 190 -18.08 9.97 -5.73
C LEU A 190 -18.11 9.95 -7.26
N TRP A 191 -17.33 9.08 -7.91
CA TRP A 191 -17.32 8.95 -9.37
C TRP A 191 -18.69 8.62 -9.95
N LEU A 192 -19.54 7.93 -9.17
CA LEU A 192 -20.92 7.63 -9.56
C LEU A 192 -21.85 8.85 -9.54
N TRP A 193 -21.41 9.94 -8.91
CA TRP A 193 -22.18 11.17 -8.70
C TRP A 193 -21.68 12.29 -9.62
N GLN A 194 -21.30 11.93 -10.86
CA GLN A 194 -21.03 12.93 -11.89
C GLN A 194 -22.28 13.76 -12.15
N LEU A 195 -22.11 15.08 -12.22
CA LEU A 195 -23.17 15.97 -12.66
C LEU A 195 -23.63 15.52 -14.07
N PRO A 196 -24.93 15.27 -14.28
CA PRO A 196 -25.46 15.09 -15.61
C PRO A 196 -24.97 16.20 -16.52
N ALA A 197 -24.56 15.87 -17.75
CA ALA A 197 -23.99 16.84 -18.70
C ALA A 197 -24.71 18.20 -18.76
N PRO A 198 -26.08 18.27 -18.74
CA PRO A 198 -26.78 19.54 -18.73
C PRO A 198 -26.52 20.43 -17.51
N LEU A 199 -26.30 19.84 -16.34
CA LEU A 199 -25.99 20.55 -15.10
C LEU A 199 -24.52 20.94 -15.03
N ALA A 200 -23.63 20.12 -15.57
CA ALA A 200 -22.21 20.47 -15.73
C ALA A 200 -22.05 21.70 -16.66
N ASP A 201 -22.74 21.71 -17.80
CA ASP A 201 -22.77 22.84 -18.74
C ASP A 201 -23.39 24.10 -18.12
N HIS A 202 -24.37 23.94 -17.22
CA HIS A 202 -24.93 25.07 -16.49
C HIS A 202 -23.93 25.64 -15.48
N GLN A 203 -23.24 24.80 -14.73
CA GLN A 203 -22.24 25.22 -13.75
C GLN A 203 -21.04 25.90 -14.41
N TYR A 204 -20.57 25.41 -15.56
CA TYR A 204 -19.48 26.05 -16.32
C TYR A 204 -19.85 27.47 -16.76
N ARG A 205 -21.13 27.71 -17.11
CA ARG A 205 -21.63 29.05 -17.47
C ARG A 205 -21.75 30.02 -16.29
N LEU A 206 -21.69 29.53 -15.05
CA LEU A 206 -21.81 30.33 -13.83
C LEU A 206 -20.44 30.74 -13.22
N GLN A 207 -19.35 30.17 -13.73
CA GLN A 207 -17.96 30.54 -13.37
C GLN A 207 -17.43 31.62 -14.31
#